data_AF-A0A1F7LJF5-F1
#
_entry.id   AF-A0A1F7LJF5-F1
#
_cell.length_a   1.000
_cell.length_b   1.000
_cell.length_c   1.000
_cell.angle_alpha   90.00
_cell.angle_beta   90.00
_cell.angle_gamma   90.00
#
_symmetry.space_group_name_H-M   'P 1'
#
loop_
_entity.id
_entity.type
_entity.pdbx_description
1 polymer ?
#
loop_
_entity_poly.entity_id
_entity_poly.type
_entity_poly.pdbx_seq_one_letter_code
_entity_poly.pdbx_strand_id
1 'polypeptide(L)'
;MTVALDRSPEDARPWIEAARPTHPSLIDTRHVLADLYNIVNVPTILWIDERGRIARPNDVAFGTDTFTHITGLASARPLAALRAWVRGATPGLAPEEVRRHLVLPSEEDQLARAEFGLADWLAREGRPEAAERHFVRAGELAPHDFTIRRGSLPIRGIDPMGPRFREMLGEWTRAGRPYYRPLPDTRG
;
A
#
# COMPACT_ATOMS: atom_id res chain seq x y z
N MET A 1 11.69 7.72 6.21
CA MET A 1 10.41 7.58 6.95
C MET A 1 9.74 6.30 6.48
N THR A 2 9.09 5.57 7.38
CA THR A 2 8.21 4.45 7.06
C THR A 2 6.85 4.69 7.66
N VAL A 3 5.80 4.20 7.01
CA VAL A 3 4.43 4.31 7.51
C VAL A 3 3.76 2.94 7.40
N ALA A 4 3.18 2.48 8.49
CA ALA A 4 2.39 1.25 8.51
C ALA A 4 0.89 1.59 8.39
N LEU A 5 0.15 0.84 7.56
CA LEU A 5 -1.30 0.96 7.44
C LEU A 5 -1.94 -0.07 8.39
N ASP A 6 -2.01 0.28 9.67
CA ASP A 6 -2.44 -0.62 10.74
C ASP A 6 -3.52 0.03 11.61
N ARG A 7 -4.42 -0.79 12.15
CA ARG A 7 -5.58 -0.33 12.94
C ARG A 7 -5.17 0.41 14.22
N SER A 8 -4.03 0.05 14.80
CA SER A 8 -3.50 0.67 16.01
C SER A 8 -1.96 0.68 16.02
N PRO A 9 -1.32 1.59 16.76
CA PRO A 9 0.13 1.56 16.99
C PRO A 9 0.63 0.21 17.51
N GLU A 10 -0.17 -0.49 18.29
CA GLU A 10 0.13 -1.77 18.92
C GLU A 10 0.33 -2.89 17.89
N ASP A 11 -0.41 -2.85 16.78
CA ASP A 11 -0.29 -3.86 15.70
C ASP A 11 1.07 -3.76 14.99
N ALA A 12 1.58 -2.53 14.80
CA ALA A 12 2.86 -2.26 14.14
C ALA A 12 4.07 -2.33 15.09
N ARG A 13 3.86 -2.08 16.38
CA ARG A 13 4.93 -1.91 17.39
C ARG A 13 5.95 -3.05 17.43
N PRO A 14 5.57 -4.33 17.48
CA PRO A 14 6.55 -5.42 17.55
C PRO A 14 7.54 -5.42 16.38
N TRP A 15 7.06 -5.05 15.18
CA TRP A 15 7.87 -4.99 13.97
C TRP A 15 8.79 -3.78 13.96
N ILE A 16 8.31 -2.62 14.40
CA ILE A 16 9.12 -1.40 14.52
C ILE A 16 10.25 -1.59 15.52
N GLU A 17 9.96 -2.16 16.70
CA GLU A 17 10.95 -2.41 17.75
C GLU A 17 12.01 -3.42 17.29
N ALA A 18 11.61 -4.51 16.64
CA ALA A 18 12.52 -5.50 16.08
C ALA A 18 13.44 -4.90 14.99
N ALA A 19 12.91 -4.00 14.16
CA ALA A 19 13.65 -3.40 13.06
C ALA A 19 14.68 -2.34 13.50
N ARG A 20 14.53 -1.76 14.70
CA ARG A 20 15.40 -0.69 15.24
C ARG A 20 15.74 0.41 14.20
N PRO A 21 14.72 1.03 13.57
CA PRO A 21 14.95 1.98 12.49
C PRO A 21 15.66 3.24 13.00
N THR A 22 16.54 3.81 12.17
CA THR A 22 17.16 5.12 12.42
C THR A 22 16.32 6.28 11.85
N HIS A 23 15.24 5.97 11.14
CA HIS A 23 14.30 6.93 10.57
C HIS A 23 12.97 6.93 11.34
N PRO A 24 12.14 7.99 11.21
CA PRO A 24 10.81 8.02 11.81
C PRO A 24 9.88 6.92 11.24
N SER A 25 9.28 6.14 12.14
CA SER A 25 8.23 5.17 11.84
C SER A 25 6.88 5.70 12.30
N LEU A 26 5.95 5.89 11.37
CA LEU A 26 4.59 6.37 11.62
C LEU A 26 3.58 5.24 11.43
N ILE A 27 2.37 5.44 11.97
CA ILE A 27 1.24 4.52 11.83
C ILE A 27 0.06 5.32 11.33
N ASP A 28 -0.48 4.95 10.18
CA ASP A 28 -1.68 5.52 9.61
C ASP A 28 -2.89 4.65 9.97
N THR A 29 -3.50 4.99 11.10
CA THR A 29 -4.67 4.27 11.62
C THR A 29 -5.97 4.59 10.90
N ARG A 30 -5.95 5.56 9.98
CA ARG A 30 -7.15 6.03 9.27
C ARG A 30 -7.03 5.99 7.75
N HIS A 31 -5.99 5.34 7.23
CA HIS A 31 -5.72 5.19 5.80
C HIS A 31 -5.65 6.53 5.03
N VAL A 32 -5.29 7.62 5.71
CA VAL A 32 -5.17 8.97 5.13
C VAL A 32 -4.03 9.01 4.12
N LEU A 33 -2.90 8.37 4.41
CA LEU A 33 -1.76 8.29 3.49
C LEU A 33 -2.15 7.52 2.24
N ALA A 34 -2.90 6.43 2.41
CA ALA A 34 -3.34 5.61 1.28
C ALA A 34 -4.26 6.41 0.35
N ASP A 35 -5.15 7.23 0.92
CA ASP A 35 -6.04 8.10 0.14
C ASP A 35 -5.26 9.21 -0.58
N LEU A 36 -4.43 9.98 0.15
CA LEU A 36 -3.69 11.11 -0.41
C LEU A 36 -2.74 10.73 -1.56
N TYR A 37 -2.13 9.54 -1.51
CA TYR A 37 -1.16 9.09 -2.50
C TYR A 37 -1.68 7.95 -3.38
N ASN A 38 -2.96 7.64 -3.32
CA ASN A 38 -3.59 6.52 -4.02
C ASN A 38 -2.80 5.20 -3.89
N ILE A 39 -2.40 4.87 -2.66
CA ILE A 39 -1.74 3.60 -2.36
C ILE A 39 -2.83 2.54 -2.30
N VAL A 40 -2.72 1.54 -3.17
CA VAL A 40 -3.70 0.46 -3.33
C VAL A 40 -3.16 -0.91 -2.92
N ASN A 41 -1.86 -1.01 -2.62
CA ASN A 41 -1.24 -2.23 -2.11
C ASN A 41 0.03 -1.90 -1.32
N VAL A 42 0.49 -2.81 -0.48
CA VAL A 42 1.76 -2.70 0.25
C VAL A 42 2.65 -3.94 -0.03
N PRO A 43 3.98 -3.79 -0.05
CA PRO A 43 4.73 -2.54 0.16
C PRO A 43 4.62 -1.60 -1.05
N THR A 44 4.53 -0.30 -0.78
CA THR A 44 4.63 0.77 -1.77
C THR A 44 5.67 1.78 -1.30
N ILE A 45 6.47 2.30 -2.24
CA ILE A 45 7.49 3.32 -2.01
C ILE A 45 7.19 4.53 -2.89
N LEU A 46 7.32 5.71 -2.32
CA LEU A 46 7.20 7.00 -3.00
C LEU A 46 8.44 7.84 -2.66
N TRP A 47 9.00 8.56 -3.64
CA TRP A 47 10.12 9.47 -3.37
C TRP A 47 9.60 10.90 -3.40
N ILE A 48 9.88 11.65 -2.34
CA ILE A 48 9.51 13.06 -2.20
C ILE A 48 10.81 13.85 -2.01
N ASP A 49 11.03 14.87 -2.85
CA ASP A 49 12.19 15.75 -2.75
C ASP A 49 12.07 16.75 -1.58
N GLU A 50 13.13 17.50 -1.30
CA GLU A 50 13.19 18.49 -0.22
C GLU A 50 12.23 19.67 -0.43
N ARG A 51 11.65 19.81 -1.62
CA ARG A 51 10.64 20.82 -1.96
C ARG A 51 9.22 20.26 -1.85
N GLY A 52 9.05 19.03 -1.37
CA GLY A 52 7.76 18.37 -1.21
C GLY A 52 7.15 17.86 -2.51
N ARG A 53 7.95 17.62 -3.56
CA ARG A 53 7.47 17.13 -4.86
C ARG A 53 7.72 15.64 -4.99
N ILE A 54 6.77 14.95 -5.60
CA ILE A 54 6.93 13.53 -5.97
C ILE A 54 8.02 13.43 -7.05
N ALA A 55 9.19 12.94 -6.66
CA ALA A 55 10.32 12.65 -7.54
C ALA A 55 10.20 11.28 -8.21
N ARG A 56 9.48 10.34 -7.56
CA ARG A 56 9.04 9.06 -8.14
C ARG A 56 7.67 8.69 -7.57
N PRO A 57 6.68 8.35 -8.43
CA PRO A 57 5.35 7.93 -8.00
C PRO A 57 5.40 6.53 -7.37
N ASN A 58 4.24 6.02 -6.95
CA ASN A 58 4.11 4.72 -6.29
C ASN A 58 4.84 3.62 -7.07
N ASP A 59 5.81 2.99 -6.39
CA ASP A 59 6.55 1.83 -6.88
C ASP A 59 6.48 0.70 -5.85
N VAL A 60 6.75 -0.53 -6.27
CA VAL A 60 6.84 -1.68 -5.39
C VAL A 60 8.30 -2.07 -5.26
N ALA A 61 8.84 -1.99 -4.05
CA ALA A 61 10.16 -2.56 -3.77
C ALA A 61 10.24 -3.20 -2.38
N PHE A 62 11.17 -4.14 -2.27
CA PHE A 62 11.49 -4.86 -1.05
C PHE A 62 12.90 -4.48 -0.60
N GLY A 63 13.10 -4.42 0.72
CA GLY A 63 14.41 -4.12 1.30
C GLY A 63 15.40 -5.30 1.24
N THR A 64 14.90 -6.51 0.99
CA THR A 64 15.68 -7.75 0.92
C THR A 64 15.11 -8.68 -0.14
N ASP A 65 15.87 -9.73 -0.49
CA ASP A 65 15.46 -10.75 -1.46
C ASP A 65 14.70 -11.94 -0.82
N THR A 66 14.32 -11.84 0.46
CA THR A 66 13.70 -12.91 1.26
C THR A 66 12.49 -13.55 0.58
N PHE A 67 11.68 -12.75 -0.12
CA PHE A 67 10.45 -13.19 -0.78
C PHE A 67 10.50 -13.11 -2.31
N THR A 68 11.70 -13.08 -2.91
CA THR A 68 11.85 -13.05 -4.38
C THR A 68 11.18 -14.22 -5.07
N HIS A 69 11.24 -15.43 -4.50
CA HIS A 69 10.59 -16.63 -5.03
C HIS A 69 9.06 -16.54 -5.12
N ILE A 70 8.43 -15.63 -4.36
CA ILE A 70 6.99 -15.37 -4.38
C ILE A 70 6.66 -14.12 -5.20
N THR A 71 7.44 -13.07 -5.01
CA THR A 71 7.14 -11.72 -5.54
C THR A 71 7.66 -11.52 -6.95
N GLY A 72 8.71 -12.24 -7.35
CA GLY A 72 9.46 -12.01 -8.60
C GLY A 72 10.30 -10.73 -8.58
N LEU A 73 10.42 -10.04 -7.45
CA LEU A 73 11.02 -8.71 -7.36
C LEU A 73 12.31 -8.74 -6.52
N ALA A 74 13.44 -8.51 -7.19
CA ALA A 74 14.74 -8.37 -6.55
C ALA A 74 14.94 -6.95 -6.01
N SER A 75 15.56 -6.85 -4.83
CA SER A 75 15.79 -5.59 -4.11
C SER A 75 16.91 -4.73 -4.71
N ALA A 76 17.86 -5.34 -5.42
CA ALA A 76 19.11 -4.70 -5.83
C ALA A 76 18.91 -3.44 -6.71
N ARG A 77 18.07 -3.52 -7.76
CA ARG A 77 17.82 -2.40 -8.69
C ARG A 77 17.14 -1.21 -7.99
N PRO A 78 15.99 -1.36 -7.29
CA PRO A 78 15.37 -0.26 -6.54
C PRO A 78 16.31 0.38 -5.52
N LEU A 79 17.08 -0.42 -4.77
CA LEU A 79 18.03 0.09 -3.76
C LEU A 79 19.18 0.87 -4.40
N ALA A 80 19.70 0.42 -5.54
CA ALA A 80 20.73 1.14 -6.29
C ALA A 80 20.20 2.50 -6.80
N ALA A 81 18.99 2.51 -7.35
CA ALA A 81 18.34 3.74 -7.82
C ALA A 81 18.13 4.74 -6.66
N LEU A 82 17.63 4.27 -5.51
CA LEU A 82 17.44 5.10 -4.32
C LEU A 82 18.75 5.71 -3.83
N ARG A 83 19.82 4.90 -3.76
CA ARG A 83 21.15 5.37 -3.34
C ARG A 83 21.73 6.39 -4.31
N ALA A 84 21.55 6.20 -5.61
CA ALA A 84 22.01 7.14 -6.62
C ALA A 84 21.29 8.50 -6.48
N TRP A 85 19.97 8.48 -6.25
CA TRP A 85 19.17 9.68 -6.07
C TRP A 85 19.56 10.45 -4.79
N VAL A 86 19.61 9.76 -3.65
CA VAL A 86 20.00 10.38 -2.36
C VAL A 86 21.41 10.98 -2.39
N ARG A 87 22.33 10.41 -3.19
CA ARG A 87 23.69 10.93 -3.38
C ARG A 87 23.79 12.04 -4.43
N GLY A 88 22.69 12.43 -5.07
CA GLY A 88 22.66 13.42 -6.14
C GLY A 88 23.26 12.94 -7.47
N ALA A 89 23.47 11.63 -7.65
CA ALA A 89 23.99 11.06 -8.90
C ALA A 89 22.91 10.96 -9.99
N THR A 90 21.62 11.05 -9.63
CA THR A 90 20.49 11.12 -10.56
C THR A 90 19.38 12.02 -9.98
N PRO A 91 18.66 12.82 -10.78
CA PRO A 91 17.65 13.77 -10.30
C PRO A 91 16.29 13.14 -9.92
N GLY A 92 16.13 11.81 -9.95
CA GLY A 92 14.82 11.16 -9.90
C GLY A 92 14.20 11.04 -11.30
N LEU A 93 12.88 10.88 -11.39
CA LEU A 93 12.20 10.88 -12.69
C LEU A 93 11.87 12.31 -13.14
N ALA A 94 11.92 12.56 -14.44
CA ALA A 94 11.47 13.82 -15.02
C ALA A 94 9.96 14.04 -14.72
N PRO A 95 9.49 15.28 -14.54
CA PRO A 95 8.09 15.57 -14.21
C PRO A 95 7.07 14.91 -15.16
N GLU A 96 7.37 14.85 -16.46
CA GLU A 96 6.53 14.22 -17.48
C GLU A 96 6.49 12.69 -17.34
N GLU A 97 7.57 12.08 -16.84
CA GLU A 97 7.62 10.65 -16.54
C GLU A 97 6.85 10.35 -15.24
N VAL A 98 6.99 11.20 -14.21
CA VAL A 98 6.20 11.10 -12.97
C VAL A 98 4.71 11.13 -13.30
N ARG A 99 4.25 12.12 -14.10
CA ARG A 99 2.83 12.22 -14.49
C ARG A 99 2.34 11.01 -15.29
N ARG A 100 3.19 10.41 -16.13
CA ARG A 100 2.83 9.23 -16.93
C ARG A 100 2.59 7.98 -16.08
N HIS A 101 3.29 7.85 -14.96
CA HIS A 101 3.16 6.69 -14.06
C HIS A 101 2.30 6.96 -12.83
N LEU A 102 1.91 8.21 -12.58
CA LEU A 102 0.99 8.56 -11.52
C LEU A 102 -0.41 8.04 -11.86
N VAL A 103 -0.94 7.13 -11.03
CA VAL A 103 -2.31 6.65 -11.14
C VAL A 103 -3.19 7.47 -10.20
N LEU A 104 -4.13 8.21 -10.77
CA LEU A 104 -5.12 8.97 -10.00
C LEU A 104 -6.33 8.08 -9.65
N PRO A 105 -6.97 8.28 -8.49
CA PRO A 105 -8.18 7.56 -8.14
C PRO A 105 -9.35 8.02 -9.03
N SER A 106 -10.22 7.09 -9.37
CA SER A 106 -11.53 7.36 -9.98
C SER A 106 -12.56 7.79 -8.93
N GLU A 107 -13.75 8.20 -9.38
CA GLU A 107 -14.89 8.46 -8.48
C GLU A 107 -15.31 7.21 -7.71
N GLU A 108 -15.27 6.03 -8.35
CA GLU A 108 -15.56 4.76 -7.68
C GLU A 108 -14.52 4.43 -6.61
N ASP A 109 -13.24 4.75 -6.84
CA ASP A 109 -12.18 4.56 -5.85
C ASP A 109 -12.39 5.47 -4.64
N GLN A 110 -12.77 6.72 -4.88
CA GLN A 110 -13.07 7.68 -3.81
C GLN A 110 -14.32 7.26 -3.02
N LEU A 111 -15.35 6.75 -3.70
CA LEU A 111 -16.51 6.16 -3.02
C LEU A 111 -16.11 4.93 -2.21
N ALA A 112 -15.25 4.05 -2.73
CA ALA A 112 -14.76 2.88 -2.01
C ALA A 112 -14.00 3.27 -0.73
N ARG A 113 -13.16 4.31 -0.79
CA ARG A 113 -12.45 4.85 0.38
C ARG A 113 -13.41 5.48 1.40
N ALA A 114 -14.45 6.17 0.94
CA ALA A 114 -15.50 6.70 1.81
C ALA A 114 -16.29 5.59 2.52
N GLU A 115 -16.68 4.55 1.78
CA GLU A 115 -17.32 3.33 2.30
C GLU A 115 -16.43 2.65 3.35
N PHE A 116 -15.13 2.48 3.05
CA PHE A 116 -14.17 1.90 3.98
C PHE A 116 -14.01 2.74 5.25
N GLY A 117 -13.89 4.06 5.12
CA GLY A 117 -13.76 4.97 6.26
C GLY A 117 -15.00 4.97 7.17
N LEU A 118 -16.20 4.91 6.57
CA LEU A 118 -17.44 4.76 7.32
C LEU A 118 -17.51 3.39 8.02
N ALA A 119 -17.08 2.32 7.34
CA ALA A 119 -17.02 0.98 7.91
C ALA A 119 -16.08 0.91 9.12
N ASP A 120 -14.87 1.47 9.02
CA ASP A 120 -13.91 1.55 10.13
C ASP A 120 -14.49 2.34 11.31
N TRP A 121 -15.09 3.50 11.05
CA TRP A 121 -15.75 4.28 12.10
C TRP A 121 -16.86 3.50 12.79
N LEU A 122 -17.77 2.86 12.04
CA LEU A 122 -18.86 2.05 12.58
C LEU A 122 -18.33 0.87 13.41
N ALA A 123 -17.26 0.21 12.97
CA ALA A 123 -16.65 -0.88 13.72
C ALA A 123 -16.11 -0.40 15.07
N ARG A 124 -15.46 0.78 15.11
CA ARG A 124 -14.93 1.40 16.33
C ARG A 124 -16.04 1.83 17.30
N GLU A 125 -17.19 2.22 16.78
CA GLU A 125 -18.39 2.55 17.57
C GLU A 125 -19.19 1.31 18.01
N GLY A 126 -18.67 0.09 17.83
CA GLY A 126 -19.33 -1.14 18.25
C GLY A 126 -20.55 -1.51 17.41
N ARG A 127 -20.57 -1.13 16.12
CA ARG A 127 -21.67 -1.41 15.17
C ARG A 127 -21.22 -2.35 14.03
N PRO A 128 -20.76 -3.58 14.32
CA PRO A 128 -20.11 -4.45 13.36
C PRO A 128 -21.02 -4.87 12.17
N GLU A 129 -22.31 -5.09 12.40
CA GLU A 129 -23.25 -5.43 11.32
C GLU A 129 -23.45 -4.29 10.32
N ALA A 130 -23.40 -3.05 10.80
CA ALA A 130 -23.44 -1.88 9.92
C ALA A 130 -22.13 -1.72 9.17
N ALA A 131 -21.00 -1.88 9.87
CA ALA A 131 -19.67 -1.81 9.28
C ALA A 131 -19.47 -2.84 8.16
N GLU A 132 -19.93 -4.08 8.36
CA GLU A 132 -19.76 -5.18 7.41
C GLU A 132 -20.32 -4.84 6.02
N ARG A 133 -21.51 -4.21 5.95
CA ARG A 133 -22.11 -3.79 4.67
C ARG A 133 -21.21 -2.84 3.90
N HIS A 134 -20.63 -1.87 4.60
CA HIS A 134 -19.76 -0.87 4.02
C HIS A 134 -18.38 -1.44 3.65
N PHE A 135 -17.82 -2.37 4.43
CA PHE A 135 -16.59 -3.09 4.04
C PHE A 135 -16.77 -3.93 2.78
N VAL A 136 -17.91 -4.63 2.66
CA VAL A 136 -18.24 -5.39 1.46
C VAL A 136 -18.37 -4.44 0.26
N ARG A 137 -19.14 -3.35 0.40
CA ARG A 137 -19.35 -2.37 -0.67
C ARG A 137 -18.04 -1.71 -1.13
N ALA A 138 -17.17 -1.34 -0.20
CA ALA A 138 -15.85 -0.79 -0.51
C ALA A 138 -15.01 -1.77 -1.36
N GLY A 139 -15.01 -3.06 -0.99
CA GLY A 139 -14.29 -4.09 -1.73
C GLY A 139 -14.87 -4.40 -3.12
N GLU A 140 -16.18 -4.26 -3.30
CA GLU A 140 -16.85 -4.38 -4.60
C GLU A 140 -16.52 -3.21 -5.54
N LEU A 141 -16.50 -1.99 -5.00
CA LEU A 141 -16.16 -0.77 -5.74
C LEU A 141 -14.70 -0.73 -6.16
N ALA A 142 -13.79 -1.11 -5.26
CA ALA A 142 -12.34 -1.10 -5.51
C ALA A 142 -11.74 -2.52 -5.40
N PRO A 143 -12.05 -3.44 -6.33
CA PRO A 143 -11.56 -4.82 -6.27
C PRO A 143 -10.02 -4.92 -6.40
N HIS A 144 -9.38 -3.86 -6.89
CA HIS A 144 -7.94 -3.73 -7.07
C HIS A 144 -7.21 -3.16 -5.85
N ASP A 145 -7.94 -2.61 -4.87
CA ASP A 145 -7.35 -1.97 -3.70
C ASP A 145 -7.25 -2.97 -2.54
N PHE A 146 -6.05 -3.46 -2.31
CA PHE A 146 -5.72 -4.35 -1.21
C PHE A 146 -5.57 -3.61 0.13
N THR A 147 -5.39 -2.29 0.15
CA THR A 147 -5.50 -1.51 1.40
C THR A 147 -6.94 -1.51 1.92
N ILE A 148 -7.93 -1.61 1.03
CA ILE A 148 -9.34 -1.80 1.39
C ILE A 148 -9.63 -3.29 1.67
N ARG A 149 -9.44 -4.15 0.65
CA ARG A 149 -9.90 -5.54 0.72
C ARG A 149 -9.19 -6.36 1.78
N ARG A 150 -7.86 -6.29 1.81
CA ARG A 150 -7.04 -7.00 2.81
C ARG A 150 -6.96 -6.22 4.11
N GLY A 151 -6.84 -4.89 4.06
CA GLY A 151 -6.79 -4.03 5.25
C GLY A 151 -8.05 -4.08 6.11
N SER A 152 -9.22 -4.38 5.54
CA SER A 152 -10.45 -4.59 6.34
C SER A 152 -10.47 -5.91 7.12
N LEU A 153 -9.69 -6.92 6.73
CA LEU A 153 -9.81 -8.27 7.29
C LEU A 153 -9.56 -8.31 8.81
N PRO A 154 -8.47 -7.72 9.35
CA PRO A 154 -8.23 -7.71 10.79
C PRO A 154 -9.31 -6.97 11.58
N ILE A 155 -9.85 -5.88 11.01
CA ILE A 155 -10.94 -5.10 11.62
C ILE A 155 -12.20 -5.97 11.77
N ARG A 156 -12.38 -6.92 10.85
CA ARG A 156 -13.49 -7.87 10.81
C ARG A 156 -13.18 -9.21 11.51
N GLY A 157 -12.07 -9.29 12.24
CA GLY A 157 -11.65 -10.52 12.96
C GLY A 157 -11.18 -11.65 12.04
N ILE A 158 -10.75 -11.34 10.82
CA ILE A 158 -10.30 -12.31 9.82
C ILE A 158 -8.78 -12.18 9.63
N ASP A 159 -8.10 -13.33 9.59
CA ASP A 159 -6.66 -13.39 9.31
C ASP A 159 -6.35 -12.79 7.91
N PRO A 160 -5.56 -11.69 7.82
CA PRO A 160 -5.21 -11.04 6.56
C PRO A 160 -4.21 -11.85 5.72
N MET A 161 -3.73 -12.99 6.22
CA MET A 161 -2.90 -13.98 5.52
C MET A 161 -3.59 -15.35 5.38
N GLY A 162 -4.84 -15.45 5.85
CA GLY A 162 -5.58 -16.69 5.93
C GLY A 162 -6.22 -17.14 4.61
N PRO A 163 -7.04 -18.21 4.65
CA PRO A 163 -7.71 -18.77 3.47
C PRO A 163 -8.52 -17.74 2.67
N ARG A 164 -9.24 -16.84 3.34
CA ARG A 164 -10.06 -15.81 2.69
C ARG A 164 -9.20 -14.86 1.83
N PHE A 165 -8.04 -14.44 2.34
CA PHE A 165 -7.12 -13.61 1.56
C PHE A 165 -6.54 -14.39 0.37
N ARG A 166 -6.17 -15.66 0.57
CA ARG A 166 -5.64 -16.51 -0.52
C ARG A 166 -6.64 -16.74 -1.63
N GLU A 167 -7.90 -16.99 -1.31
CA GLU A 167 -8.99 -17.13 -2.28
C GLU A 167 -9.16 -15.84 -3.09
N MET A 168 -9.28 -14.71 -2.38
CA MET A 168 -9.41 -13.38 -2.97
C MET A 168 -8.26 -13.03 -3.92
N LEU A 169 -7.02 -13.30 -3.52
CA LEU A 169 -5.83 -13.10 -4.34
C LEU A 169 -5.78 -14.08 -5.52
N GLY A 170 -6.21 -15.33 -5.31
CA GLY A 170 -6.30 -16.35 -6.34
C GLY A 170 -7.31 -16.00 -7.43
N GLU A 171 -8.47 -15.44 -7.08
CA GLU A 171 -9.44 -14.90 -8.04
C GLU A 171 -8.86 -13.73 -8.84
N TRP A 172 -8.23 -12.78 -8.15
CA TRP A 172 -7.61 -11.61 -8.78
C TRP A 172 -6.54 -12.01 -9.81
N THR A 173 -5.65 -12.92 -9.44
CA THR A 173 -4.56 -13.38 -10.31
C THR A 173 -5.04 -14.27 -11.45
N ARG A 174 -6.01 -15.17 -11.22
CA ARG A 174 -6.64 -15.99 -12.30
C ARG A 174 -7.36 -15.13 -13.34
N ALA A 175 -7.87 -13.96 -12.96
CA ALA A 175 -8.42 -12.98 -13.88
C ALA A 175 -7.35 -12.21 -14.70
N GLY A 176 -6.08 -12.62 -14.63
CA GLY A 176 -4.97 -12.00 -15.37
C GLY A 176 -4.52 -10.66 -14.78
N ARG A 177 -4.95 -10.31 -13.56
CA ARG A 177 -4.66 -9.01 -12.96
C ARG A 177 -3.42 -9.12 -12.07
N PRO A 178 -2.42 -8.23 -12.25
CA PRO A 178 -1.20 -8.29 -11.46
C PRO A 178 -1.46 -7.83 -10.02
N TYR A 179 -0.80 -8.49 -9.07
CA TYR A 179 -0.84 -8.10 -7.65
C TYR A 179 0.10 -6.93 -7.35
N TYR A 180 1.29 -6.92 -7.97
CA TYR A 180 2.24 -5.82 -7.93
C TYR A 180 2.45 -5.23 -9.31
N ARG A 181 2.65 -3.91 -9.38
CA ARG A 181 2.93 -3.18 -10.62
C ARG A 181 4.16 -2.28 -10.41
N PRO A 182 5.38 -2.83 -10.47
CA PRO A 182 6.58 -2.02 -10.32
C PRO A 182 6.72 -1.05 -11.50
N LEU A 183 7.42 0.05 -11.26
CA LEU A 183 7.79 0.99 -12.31
C LEU A 183 8.70 0.31 -13.35
N PRO A 184 8.61 0.65 -14.64
CA PRO A 184 9.30 -0.07 -15.71
C PRO A 184 10.82 -0.24 -15.50
N ASP A 185 11.49 0.76 -14.92
CA ASP A 185 12.93 0.77 -14.68
C ASP A 185 13.38 -0.03 -13.46
N THR A 186 12.44 -0.40 -12.58
CA THR A 186 12.66 -1.24 -11.40
C THR A 186 12.08 -2.64 -11.54
N ARG A 187 11.40 -2.96 -12.65
CA ARG A 187 11.00 -4.34 -12.97
C ARG A 187 12.23 -5.23 -13.07
N GLY A 188 12.16 -6.40 -12.44
CA GLY A 188 13.18 -7.46 -12.51
C GLY A 188 13.30 -7.99 -13.93
#